data_AF-A0A7J7L1G4-F1
#
_entry.id   AF-A0A7J7L1G4-F1
#
_cell.length_a   1.000
_cell.length_b   1.000
_cell.length_c   1.000
_cell.angle_alpha   90.00
_cell.angle_beta   90.00
_cell.angle_gamma   90.00
#
_symmetry.space_group_name_H-M   'P 1'
#
loop_
_entity.id
_entity.type
_entity.pdbx_description
1 polymer ?
#
loop_
_entity_poly.entity_id
_entity_poly.type
_entity_poly.pdbx_seq_one_letter_code
_entity_poly.pdbx_strand_id
1 'polypeptide(L)'
;MLMEILMSLFYSASRSLLWVILIGLIFAIIIQSLAANLGMTTVLSVSGDVCSSDNLTNENKNRCSNLNLNFVSFLLENALRRSSSTIYAIALLASGQNSPIMGTYAGQYIMQGFLNLKMKMWVRNLMTQCIAIIPSLIVYIIAGFSGAGQLIIIASMILSFDLPFALMPLLKFSSSQKKLGPHKSSIYVIRLLLFGPVMIVSLPVVRIT
;
A
#
# COMPACT_ATOMS: atom_id res chain seq x y z
N MET A 1 -0.51 -6.71 -43.37
CA MET A 1 -1.86 -7.19 -42.99
C MET A 1 -1.87 -7.85 -41.61
N LEU A 2 -1.12 -8.94 -41.37
CA LEU A 2 -1.04 -9.59 -40.04
C LEU A 2 -0.55 -8.65 -38.92
N MET A 3 0.45 -7.81 -39.22
CA MET A 3 1.03 -6.88 -38.26
C MET A 3 0.07 -5.74 -37.87
N GLU A 4 -0.82 -5.30 -38.77
CA GLU A 4 -1.81 -4.25 -38.46
C GLU A 4 -2.97 -4.78 -37.62
N ILE A 5 -3.41 -6.02 -37.86
CA ILE A 5 -4.42 -6.71 -37.04
C ILE A 5 -3.88 -6.95 -35.62
N LEU A 6 -2.60 -7.30 -35.49
CA LEU A 6 -1.92 -7.45 -34.20
C LEU A 6 -1.80 -6.11 -33.45
N MET A 7 -1.50 -5.03 -34.18
CA MET A 7 -1.42 -3.68 -33.61
C MET A 7 -2.78 -3.15 -33.16
N SER A 8 -3.86 -3.43 -33.90
CA SER A 8 -5.23 -3.03 -33.55
C SER A 8 -5.79 -3.84 -32.38
N LEU A 9 -5.50 -5.14 -32.29
CA LEU A 9 -5.82 -5.99 -31.13
C LEU A 9 -5.08 -5.54 -29.87
N PHE A 10 -3.78 -5.23 -29.98
CA PHE A 10 -2.99 -4.71 -28.88
C PHE A 10 -3.51 -3.34 -28.39
N TYR A 11 -3.91 -2.48 -29.32
CA TYR A 11 -4.50 -1.17 -29.00
C TYR A 11 -5.87 -1.27 -28.33
N SER A 12 -6.75 -2.16 -28.83
CA SER A 12 -8.07 -2.41 -28.23
C SER A 12 -7.95 -2.98 -26.81
N ALA A 13 -7.07 -3.98 -26.63
CA ALA A 13 -6.78 -4.55 -25.32
C ALA A 13 -6.18 -3.51 -24.35
N SER A 14 -5.25 -2.67 -24.82
CA SER A 14 -4.67 -1.59 -24.02
C SER A 14 -5.72 -0.55 -23.60
N ARG A 15 -6.69 -0.23 -24.46
CA ARG A 15 -7.77 0.72 -24.14
C ARG A 15 -8.74 0.13 -23.10
N SER A 16 -9.16 -1.12 -23.24
CA SER A 16 -10.01 -1.80 -22.26
C SER A 16 -9.34 -1.90 -20.88
N LEU A 17 -8.04 -2.24 -20.86
CA LEU A 17 -7.28 -2.37 -19.63
C LEU A 17 -7.08 -1.00 -18.94
N LEU A 18 -6.88 0.07 -19.72
CA LEU A 18 -6.79 1.43 -19.20
C LEU A 18 -8.10 1.88 -18.54
N TRP A 19 -9.26 1.54 -19.14
CA TRP A 19 -10.57 1.81 -18.51
C TRP A 19 -10.76 1.06 -17.19
N VAL A 20 -10.35 -0.21 -17.13
CA VAL A 20 -10.42 -1.01 -15.88
C VAL A 20 -9.53 -0.41 -14.79
N ILE A 21 -8.31 0.00 -15.12
CA ILE A 21 -7.41 0.68 -14.18
C ILE A 21 -8.01 2.01 -13.72
N LEU A 22 -8.57 2.81 -14.63
CA LEU A 22 -9.16 4.11 -14.31
C LEU A 22 -10.35 3.96 -13.36
N ILE A 23 -11.26 3.02 -13.64
CA ILE A 23 -12.40 2.69 -12.77
C ILE A 23 -11.90 2.22 -11.39
N GLY A 24 -10.90 1.35 -11.36
CA GLY A 24 -10.30 0.88 -10.11
C GLY A 24 -9.68 2.01 -9.29
N LEU A 25 -8.96 2.94 -9.93
CA LEU A 25 -8.37 4.11 -9.27
C LEU A 25 -9.43 5.05 -8.72
N ILE A 26 -10.49 5.34 -9.49
CA ILE A 26 -11.60 6.18 -9.03
C ILE A 26 -12.24 5.55 -7.79
N PHE A 27 -12.52 4.25 -7.84
CA PHE A 27 -13.10 3.53 -6.71
C PHE A 27 -12.19 3.54 -5.48
N ALA A 28 -10.88 3.32 -5.67
CA ALA A 28 -9.90 3.38 -4.60
C ALA A 28 -9.82 4.78 -3.96
N ILE A 29 -9.83 5.85 -4.77
CA ILE A 29 -9.82 7.24 -4.28
C ILE A 29 -11.10 7.53 -3.47
N ILE A 30 -12.27 7.11 -3.96
CA ILE A 30 -13.53 7.30 -3.24
C ILE A 30 -13.51 6.57 -1.90
N ILE A 31 -13.07 5.30 -1.88
CA ILE A 31 -12.96 4.52 -0.63
C ILE A 31 -11.98 5.18 0.34
N GLN A 32 -10.79 5.57 -0.12
CA GLN A 32 -9.77 6.15 0.72
C GLN A 32 -10.22 7.50 1.32
N SER A 33 -10.90 8.33 0.51
CA SER A 33 -11.47 9.59 0.95
C SER A 33 -12.57 9.40 1.99
N LEU A 34 -13.50 8.47 1.73
CA LEU A 34 -14.58 8.14 2.66
C LEU A 34 -14.01 7.62 4.00
N ALA A 35 -13.05 6.69 3.93
CA ALA A 35 -12.40 6.14 5.12
C ALA A 35 -11.67 7.22 5.94
N ALA A 36 -11.00 8.17 5.28
CA ALA A 36 -10.33 9.27 5.96
C ALA A 36 -11.34 10.20 6.69
N ASN A 37 -12.45 10.55 6.03
CA ASN A 37 -13.48 11.40 6.63
C ASN A 37 -14.20 10.71 7.80
N LEU A 38 -14.52 9.42 7.66
CA LEU A 38 -15.12 8.62 8.74
C LEU A 38 -14.14 8.43 9.91
N GLY A 39 -12.86 8.20 9.61
CA GLY A 39 -11.80 8.05 10.62
C GLY A 39 -11.62 9.33 11.44
N MET A 40 -11.55 10.49 10.79
CA MET A 40 -11.38 11.76 11.52
C MET A 40 -12.60 12.10 12.39
N THR A 41 -13.81 11.91 11.87
CA THR A 41 -15.05 12.22 12.61
C THR A 41 -15.24 11.31 13.83
N THR A 42 -14.97 10.01 13.71
CA THR A 42 -15.01 9.05 14.83
C THR A 42 -13.92 9.29 15.86
N VAL A 43 -12.70 9.64 15.44
CA VAL A 43 -11.60 9.95 16.36
C VAL A 43 -11.91 11.23 17.15
N LEU A 44 -12.42 12.28 16.51
CA LEU A 44 -12.73 13.54 17.17
C LEU A 44 -13.90 13.45 18.15
N SER A 45 -15.01 12.80 17.77
CA SER A 45 -16.16 12.67 18.69
C SER A 45 -15.83 11.82 19.91
N VAL A 46 -15.18 10.66 19.70
CA VAL A 46 -14.94 9.73 20.79
C VAL A 46 -13.75 10.16 21.65
N SER A 47 -12.70 10.76 21.07
CA SER A 47 -11.62 11.33 21.90
C SER A 47 -12.11 12.56 22.68
N GLY A 48 -13.04 13.34 22.10
CA GLY A 48 -13.70 14.45 22.78
C GLY A 48 -14.51 13.97 23.99
N ASP A 49 -15.37 12.98 23.82
CA ASP A 49 -16.22 12.46 24.90
C ASP A 49 -15.43 11.65 25.96
N VAL A 50 -14.43 10.87 25.55
CA VAL A 50 -13.68 9.96 26.43
C VAL A 50 -12.53 10.67 27.15
N CYS A 51 -11.85 11.62 26.50
CA CYS A 51 -10.71 12.33 27.09
C CYS A 51 -11.08 13.70 27.71
N SER A 52 -12.32 14.19 27.57
CA SER A 52 -12.81 15.42 28.25
C SER A 52 -13.68 15.16 29.49
N SER A 53 -13.79 13.91 29.96
CA SER A 53 -14.43 13.66 31.26
C SER A 53 -13.50 14.09 32.40
N ASP A 54 -13.97 14.98 33.27
CA ASP A 54 -13.23 15.55 34.43
C ASP A 54 -12.81 14.55 35.52
N ASN A 55 -13.08 13.24 35.34
CA ASN A 55 -12.89 12.22 36.35
C ASN A 55 -12.10 11.01 35.84
N LEU A 56 -10.92 11.25 35.24
CA LEU A 56 -10.08 10.18 34.67
C LEU A 56 -8.92 9.75 35.60
N THR A 57 -8.90 8.47 35.94
CA THR A 57 -7.76 7.75 36.52
C THR A 57 -6.53 7.84 35.60
N ASN A 58 -5.32 7.88 36.16
CA ASN A 58 -4.05 8.01 35.42
C ASN A 58 -3.87 6.99 34.26
N GLU A 59 -4.52 5.83 34.32
CA GLU A 59 -4.49 4.80 33.29
C GLU A 59 -5.18 5.21 31.98
N ASN A 60 -6.31 5.93 32.05
CA ASN A 60 -7.06 6.34 30.86
C ASN A 60 -6.39 7.51 30.14
N LYS A 61 -5.66 8.37 30.87
CA LYS A 61 -4.83 9.44 30.30
C LYS A 61 -3.68 8.89 29.44
N ASN A 62 -3.09 7.77 29.85
CA ASN A 62 -2.04 7.09 29.10
C ASN A 62 -2.56 6.33 27.86
N ARG A 63 -3.83 5.94 27.82
CA ARG A 63 -4.45 5.40 26.59
C ARG A 63 -4.76 6.49 25.57
N CYS A 64 -5.21 7.68 26.00
CA CYS A 64 -5.42 8.81 25.10
C CYS A 64 -4.12 9.29 24.42
N SER A 65 -2.94 9.08 25.04
CA SER A 65 -1.64 9.41 24.43
C SER A 65 -1.04 8.30 23.56
N ASN A 66 -1.52 7.05 23.67
CA ASN A 66 -1.02 5.90 22.89
C ASN A 66 -2.01 5.53 21.78
N LEU A 67 -2.09 6.40 20.75
CA LEU A 67 -2.96 6.31 19.58
C LEU A 67 -2.56 5.17 18.63
N ASN A 68 -2.72 3.92 19.06
CA ASN A 68 -2.36 2.73 18.26
C ASN A 68 -3.59 1.81 18.04
N LEU A 69 -3.48 0.83 17.14
CA LEU A 69 -4.55 -0.06 16.66
C LEU A 69 -5.50 -0.63 17.74
N ASN A 70 -5.02 -0.87 18.97
CA ASN A 70 -5.84 -1.29 20.12
C ASN A 70 -6.91 -0.24 20.47
N PHE A 71 -6.55 1.03 20.40
CA PHE A 71 -7.46 2.15 20.56
C PHE A 71 -8.53 2.16 19.46
N VAL A 72 -8.20 1.83 18.21
CA VAL A 72 -9.19 1.74 17.11
C VAL A 72 -10.23 0.66 17.39
N SER A 73 -9.81 -0.52 17.88
CA SER A 73 -10.74 -1.59 18.29
C SER A 73 -11.64 -1.15 19.45
N PHE A 74 -11.08 -0.46 20.44
CA PHE A 74 -11.82 0.09 21.58
C PHE A 74 -12.83 1.19 21.17
N LEU A 75 -12.41 2.11 20.29
CA LEU A 75 -13.28 3.16 19.75
C LEU A 75 -14.43 2.57 18.95
N LEU A 76 -14.15 1.57 18.10
CA LEU A 76 -15.17 0.89 17.32
C LEU A 76 -16.16 0.14 18.22
N GLU A 77 -15.72 -0.49 19.30
CA GLU A 77 -16.62 -1.19 20.24
C GLU A 77 -17.54 -0.22 21.01
N ASN A 78 -17.04 0.98 21.31
CA ASN A 78 -17.81 2.03 21.99
C ASN A 78 -18.73 2.82 21.05
N ALA A 79 -18.30 3.09 19.81
CA ALA A 79 -19.06 3.85 18.81
C ALA A 79 -20.04 2.97 18.00
N LEU A 80 -19.67 1.73 17.71
CA LEU A 80 -20.48 0.75 16.98
C LEU A 80 -20.62 -0.52 17.84
N ARG A 81 -21.80 -0.72 18.43
CA ARG A 81 -22.27 -1.94 19.12
C ARG A 81 -21.33 -3.17 18.99
N ARG A 82 -20.95 -3.78 20.13
CA ARG A 82 -20.00 -4.89 20.37
C ARG A 82 -19.62 -5.86 19.23
N SER A 83 -20.52 -6.15 18.28
CA SER A 83 -20.24 -6.94 17.08
C SER A 83 -19.25 -6.29 16.09
N SER A 84 -18.98 -4.98 16.19
CA SER A 84 -18.12 -4.26 15.22
C SER A 84 -16.63 -4.64 15.31
N SER A 85 -16.11 -4.89 16.51
CA SER A 85 -14.69 -5.24 16.72
C SER A 85 -14.29 -6.51 15.95
N THR A 86 -15.15 -7.53 15.96
CA THR A 86 -14.94 -8.77 15.19
C THR A 86 -14.98 -8.54 13.68
N ILE A 87 -15.90 -7.69 13.20
CA ILE A 87 -16.01 -7.34 11.78
C ILE A 87 -14.75 -6.61 11.32
N TYR A 88 -14.23 -5.69 12.14
CA TYR A 88 -12.98 -4.99 11.85
C TYR A 88 -11.78 -5.93 11.79
N ALA A 89 -11.67 -6.87 12.74
CA ALA A 89 -10.62 -7.88 12.72
C ALA A 89 -10.69 -8.77 11.46
N ILE A 90 -11.89 -9.21 11.05
CA ILE A 90 -12.09 -9.98 9.82
C ILE A 90 -11.73 -9.13 8.59
N ALA A 91 -12.12 -7.86 8.55
CA ALA A 91 -11.82 -6.95 7.45
C ALA A 91 -10.30 -6.70 7.31
N LEU A 92 -9.58 -6.50 8.41
CA LEU A 92 -8.12 -6.39 8.43
C LEU A 92 -7.45 -7.68 7.94
N LEU A 93 -7.97 -8.84 8.36
CA LEU A 93 -7.42 -10.12 7.93
C LEU A 93 -7.63 -10.35 6.43
N ALA A 94 -8.82 -9.99 5.91
CA ALA A 94 -9.16 -10.08 4.50
C ALA A 94 -8.32 -9.13 3.64
N SER A 95 -8.08 -7.88 4.08
CA SER A 95 -7.25 -6.92 3.35
C SER A 95 -5.79 -7.37 3.25
N GLY A 96 -5.27 -8.03 4.30
CA GLY A 96 -3.93 -8.60 4.32
C GLY A 96 -3.67 -9.70 3.28
N GLN A 97 -4.71 -10.40 2.81
CA GLN A 97 -4.55 -11.49 1.83
C GLN A 97 -4.27 -10.99 0.41
N ASN A 98 -4.66 -9.77 0.06
CA ASN A 98 -4.52 -9.26 -1.31
C ASN A 98 -3.05 -8.99 -1.69
N SER A 99 -2.23 -8.53 -0.74
CA SER A 99 -0.84 -8.14 -1.02
C SER A 99 0.05 -9.33 -1.46
N PRO A 100 0.05 -10.49 -0.76
CA PRO A 100 0.80 -11.66 -1.20
C PRO A 100 0.37 -12.17 -2.58
N ILE A 101 -0.93 -12.14 -2.89
CA ILE A 101 -1.46 -12.59 -4.19
C ILE A 101 -0.85 -11.76 -5.31
N MET A 102 -0.94 -10.43 -5.23
CA MET A 102 -0.31 -9.54 -6.24
C MET A 102 1.22 -9.69 -6.27
N GLY A 103 1.86 -9.83 -5.11
CA GLY A 103 3.31 -10.05 -5.01
C GLY A 103 3.76 -11.34 -5.70
N THR A 104 3.00 -12.43 -5.57
CA THR A 104 3.31 -13.67 -6.28
C THR A 104 3.16 -13.54 -7.79
N TYR A 105 2.13 -12.85 -8.30
CA TYR A 105 2.01 -12.60 -9.73
C TYR A 105 3.18 -11.75 -10.25
N ALA A 106 3.47 -10.61 -9.61
CA ALA A 106 4.59 -9.75 -9.99
C ALA A 106 5.94 -10.50 -9.94
N GLY A 107 6.17 -11.28 -8.89
CA GLY A 107 7.37 -12.08 -8.74
C GLY A 107 7.53 -13.18 -9.79
N GLN A 108 6.45 -13.68 -10.43
CA GLN A 108 6.60 -14.68 -11.51
C GLN A 108 7.23 -14.05 -12.74
N TYR A 109 6.76 -12.86 -13.12
CA TYR A 109 7.28 -12.15 -14.27
C TYR A 109 8.73 -11.75 -14.08
N ILE A 110 9.09 -11.27 -12.88
CA ILE A 110 10.47 -10.90 -12.55
C ILE A 110 11.38 -12.14 -12.56
N MET A 111 10.96 -13.23 -11.92
CA MET A 111 11.79 -14.44 -11.81
C MET A 111 11.99 -15.14 -13.16
N GLN A 112 10.96 -15.19 -14.02
CA GLN A 112 11.09 -15.70 -15.38
C GLN A 112 11.95 -14.78 -16.26
N GLY A 113 11.84 -13.46 -16.08
CA GLY A 113 12.62 -12.48 -16.84
C GLY A 113 14.12 -12.46 -16.50
N PHE A 114 14.47 -12.58 -15.22
CA PHE A 114 15.86 -12.40 -14.76
C PHE A 114 16.60 -13.70 -14.40
N LEU A 115 15.92 -14.71 -13.86
CA LEU A 115 16.56 -15.89 -13.25
C LEU A 115 16.18 -17.23 -13.94
N ASN A 116 15.23 -17.23 -14.89
CA ASN A 116 14.71 -18.43 -15.59
C ASN A 116 14.40 -19.64 -14.68
N LEU A 117 14.15 -19.39 -13.40
CA LEU A 117 13.91 -20.42 -12.38
C LEU A 117 12.41 -20.67 -12.26
N LYS A 118 11.96 -21.88 -12.62
CA LYS A 118 10.57 -22.31 -12.47
C LYS A 118 10.38 -22.96 -11.11
N MET A 119 10.01 -22.17 -10.11
CA MET A 119 9.61 -22.66 -8.79
C MET A 119 8.09 -22.81 -8.67
N LYS A 120 7.64 -23.76 -7.84
CA LYS A 120 6.22 -23.96 -7.52
C LYS A 120 5.67 -22.76 -6.73
N MET A 121 4.44 -22.34 -7.05
CA MET A 121 3.86 -21.11 -6.51
C MET A 121 3.66 -21.12 -4.98
N TRP A 122 3.33 -22.28 -4.42
CA TRP A 122 3.11 -22.45 -2.97
C TRP A 122 4.39 -22.28 -2.16
N VAL A 123 5.49 -22.90 -2.62
CA VAL A 123 6.81 -22.81 -1.97
C VAL A 123 7.30 -21.37 -1.92
N ARG A 124 7.13 -20.64 -3.02
CA ARG A 124 7.52 -19.23 -3.07
C ARG A 124 6.67 -18.36 -2.13
N ASN A 125 5.35 -18.57 -2.10
CA ASN A 125 4.48 -17.81 -1.20
C ASN A 125 4.85 -18.01 0.27
N LEU A 126 5.09 -19.27 0.67
CA LEU A 126 5.53 -19.57 2.03
C LEU A 126 6.89 -18.94 2.34
N MET A 127 7.88 -19.08 1.45
CA MET A 127 9.20 -18.48 1.65
C MET A 127 9.12 -16.96 1.83
N THR A 128 8.44 -16.24 0.93
CA THR A 128 8.33 -14.77 1.01
C THR A 128 7.55 -14.31 2.23
N GLN A 129 6.49 -15.03 2.61
CA GLN A 129 5.71 -14.71 3.81
C GLN A 129 6.50 -14.99 5.08
N CYS A 130 7.22 -16.12 5.17
CA CYS A 130 8.08 -16.41 6.30
C CYS A 130 9.14 -15.32 6.46
N ILE A 131 9.83 -14.93 5.38
CA ILE A 131 10.84 -13.87 5.41
C ILE A 131 10.23 -12.52 5.85
N ALA A 132 9.00 -12.20 5.46
CA ALA A 132 8.32 -10.97 5.86
C ALA A 132 7.80 -11.00 7.31
N ILE A 133 7.36 -12.15 7.81
CA ILE A 133 6.79 -12.30 9.16
C ILE A 133 7.89 -12.34 10.23
N ILE A 134 9.04 -12.95 9.94
CA ILE A 134 10.17 -13.08 10.88
C ILE A 134 10.58 -11.73 11.52
N PRO A 135 10.89 -10.65 10.77
CA PRO A 135 11.32 -9.39 11.37
C PRO A 135 10.21 -8.74 12.20
N SER A 136 8.95 -8.88 11.77
CA SER A 136 7.80 -8.38 12.52
C SER A 136 7.64 -9.11 13.86
N LEU A 137 7.80 -10.43 13.86
CA LEU A 137 7.71 -11.26 15.06
C LEU A 137 8.81 -10.92 16.08
N ILE A 138 10.05 -10.76 15.62
CA ILE A 138 11.20 -10.43 16.48
C ILE A 138 10.98 -9.06 17.15
N VAL A 139 10.59 -8.04 16.38
CA VAL A 139 10.34 -6.69 16.91
C VAL A 139 9.16 -6.69 17.87
N TYR A 140 8.10 -7.45 17.59
CA TYR A 140 6.95 -7.58 18.49
C TYR A 140 7.34 -8.21 19.84
N ILE A 141 8.20 -9.23 19.86
CA ILE A 141 8.63 -9.87 21.11
C ILE A 141 9.46 -8.91 21.98
N ILE A 142 10.31 -8.08 21.37
CA ILE A 142 11.24 -7.19 22.11
C ILE A 142 10.58 -5.87 22.51
N ALA A 143 9.87 -5.22 21.58
CA ALA A 143 9.36 -3.85 21.72
C ALA A 143 7.82 -3.77 21.78
N GLY A 144 7.13 -4.91 21.74
CA GLY A 144 5.68 -4.98 21.82
C GLY A 144 4.98 -4.29 20.65
N PHE A 145 3.79 -3.76 20.94
CA PHE A 145 2.91 -3.18 19.94
C PHE A 145 3.40 -1.85 19.35
N SER A 146 4.16 -1.07 20.13
CA SER A 146 4.74 0.19 19.68
C SER A 146 5.84 -0.05 18.63
N GLY A 147 6.70 -1.04 18.85
CA GLY A 147 7.74 -1.42 17.89
C GLY A 147 7.18 -1.96 16.58
N ALA A 148 6.10 -2.76 16.62
CA ALA A 148 5.44 -3.27 15.42
C ALA A 148 4.87 -2.13 14.55
N GLY A 149 4.26 -1.12 15.18
CA GLY A 149 3.76 0.06 14.47
C GLY A 149 4.87 0.86 13.78
N GLN A 150 6.00 1.07 14.46
CA GLN A 150 7.16 1.73 13.87
C GLN A 150 7.73 0.95 12.69
N LEU A 151 7.76 -0.38 12.76
CA LEU A 151 8.24 -1.23 11.67
C LEU A 151 7.41 -1.05 10.39
N ILE A 152 6.09 -0.91 10.50
CA ILE A 152 5.19 -0.67 9.36
C ILE A 152 5.49 0.69 8.71
N ILE A 153 5.77 1.71 9.52
CA ILE A 153 6.14 3.04 9.03
C ILE A 153 7.47 2.96 8.26
N ILE A 154 8.47 2.30 8.83
CA ILE A 154 9.79 2.11 8.20
C ILE A 154 9.65 1.33 6.88
N ALA A 155 8.83 0.27 6.83
CA ALA A 155 8.59 -0.50 5.61
C ALA A 155 7.98 0.36 4.48
N SER A 156 7.08 1.28 4.83
CA SER A 156 6.48 2.24 3.88
C SER A 156 7.51 3.22 3.32
N MET A 157 8.52 3.59 4.12
CA MET A 157 9.62 4.44 3.68
C MET A 157 10.53 3.70 2.71
N ILE A 158 10.92 2.47 3.03
CA ILE A 158 11.75 1.62 2.15
C ILE A 158 11.07 1.44 0.79
N LEU A 159 9.77 1.14 0.77
CA LEU A 159 9.02 0.96 -0.47
C LEU A 159 9.00 2.23 -1.36
N SER A 160 8.98 3.41 -0.73
CA SER A 160 9.08 4.68 -1.45
C SER A 160 10.43 4.83 -2.16
N PHE A 161 11.52 4.32 -1.56
CA PHE A 161 12.85 4.30 -2.19
C PHE A 161 12.99 3.23 -3.29
N ASP A 162 12.27 2.12 -3.20
CA ASP A 162 12.29 1.08 -4.24
C ASP A 162 11.58 1.53 -5.54
N LEU A 163 10.54 2.35 -5.42
CA LEU A 163 9.75 2.84 -6.55
C LEU A 163 10.59 3.55 -7.65
N PRO A 164 11.45 4.55 -7.35
CA PRO A 164 12.28 5.19 -8.37
C PRO A 164 13.28 4.23 -9.02
N PHE A 165 13.80 3.26 -8.27
CA PHE A 165 14.73 2.25 -8.81
C PHE A 165 14.05 1.36 -9.85
N ALA A 166 12.79 0.97 -9.61
CA ALA A 166 11.98 0.24 -10.60
C ALA A 166 11.58 1.12 -11.80
N LEU A 167 11.37 2.42 -11.58
CA LEU A 167 10.93 3.36 -12.61
C LEU A 167 12.02 3.68 -13.64
N MET A 168 13.28 3.76 -13.22
CA MET A 168 14.41 4.13 -14.07
C MET A 168 14.61 3.22 -15.31
N PRO A 169 14.64 1.87 -15.20
CA PRO A 169 14.71 1.00 -16.37
C PRO A 169 13.44 1.05 -17.23
N LEU A 170 12.26 1.23 -16.60
CA LEU A 170 10.99 1.35 -17.31
C LEU A 170 10.96 2.62 -18.18
N LEU A 171 11.45 3.75 -17.65
CA LEU A 171 11.60 5.00 -18.38
C LEU A 171 12.58 4.87 -19.54
N LYS A 172 13.73 4.19 -19.34
CA LYS A 172 14.71 3.95 -20.40
C LYS A 172 14.11 3.09 -21.54
N PHE A 173 13.28 2.11 -21.21
CA PHE A 173 12.58 1.29 -22.20
C PHE A 173 11.46 2.07 -22.92
N SER A 174 10.66 2.83 -22.17
CA SER A 174 9.57 3.66 -22.69
C SER A 174 10.06 4.82 -23.58
N SER A 175 11.25 5.36 -23.31
CA SER A 175 11.88 6.42 -24.12
C SER A 175 12.50 5.92 -25.42
N SER A 176 12.72 4.61 -25.58
CA SER A 176 13.33 4.05 -26.78
C SER A 176 12.38 4.08 -27.96
N GLN A 177 12.54 5.11 -28.81
CA GLN A 177 11.83 5.33 -30.08
C GLN A 177 11.86 4.11 -31.04
N LYS A 178 12.78 3.16 -30.85
CA LYS A 178 12.97 1.99 -31.73
C LYS A 178 11.85 0.94 -31.65
N LYS A 179 10.92 0.99 -30.68
CA LYS A 179 9.80 0.02 -30.56
C LYS A 179 8.38 0.62 -30.47
N LEU A 180 8.21 1.92 -30.23
CA LEU A 180 6.89 2.51 -29.91
C LEU A 180 6.23 3.35 -31.03
N GLY A 181 6.92 3.60 -32.15
CA GLY A 181 6.35 4.39 -33.25
C GLY A 181 5.94 5.82 -32.83
N PRO A 182 4.93 6.44 -33.48
CA PRO A 182 4.60 7.87 -33.34
C PRO A 182 4.00 8.29 -31.98
N HIS A 183 3.73 7.36 -31.06
CA HIS A 183 3.22 7.67 -29.71
C HIS A 183 4.37 7.92 -28.72
N LYS A 184 5.23 8.90 -29.03
CA LYS A 184 6.32 9.30 -28.14
C LYS A 184 5.72 9.99 -26.91
N SER A 185 5.96 9.44 -25.72
CA SER A 185 5.57 10.09 -24.47
C SER A 185 6.22 11.48 -24.40
N SER A 186 5.42 12.50 -24.07
CA SER A 186 5.89 13.88 -24.04
C SER A 186 6.98 14.08 -22.98
N ILE A 187 7.95 14.94 -23.27
CA ILE A 187 9.10 15.23 -22.38
C ILE A 187 8.64 15.70 -20.99
N TYR A 188 7.43 16.27 -20.89
CA TYR A 188 6.79 16.66 -19.63
C TYR A 188 6.38 15.46 -18.78
N VAL A 189 5.89 14.38 -19.40
CA VAL A 189 5.46 13.17 -18.67
C VAL A 189 6.67 12.44 -18.11
N ILE A 190 7.79 12.43 -18.85
CA ILE A 190 9.07 11.87 -18.38
C ILE A 190 9.63 12.71 -17.22
N ARG A 191 9.62 14.05 -17.33
CA ARG A 191 10.04 14.92 -16.23
C ARG A 191 9.14 14.77 -14.99
N LEU A 192 7.82 14.67 -15.17
CA LEU A 192 6.87 14.44 -14.08
C LEU A 192 7.09 13.08 -13.40
N LEU A 193 7.33 12.01 -14.18
CA LEU A 193 7.65 10.69 -13.63
C LEU A 193 9.00 10.66 -12.89
N LEU A 194 9.95 11.51 -13.27
CA LEU A 194 11.25 11.58 -12.58
C LEU A 194 11.17 12.41 -11.29
N PHE A 195 10.45 13.53 -11.31
CA PHE A 195 10.33 14.45 -10.17
C PHE A 195 9.30 14.01 -9.13
N GLY A 196 8.20 13.39 -9.56
CA GLY A 196 7.11 12.98 -8.67
C GLY A 196 7.55 12.02 -7.57
N PRO A 197 8.20 10.88 -7.88
CA PRO A 197 8.70 9.95 -6.89
C PRO A 197 9.76 10.57 -5.97
N VAL A 198 10.64 11.43 -6.51
CA VAL A 198 11.65 12.14 -5.70
C VAL A 198 10.97 13.02 -4.66
N MET A 199 9.95 13.80 -5.04
CA MET A 199 9.18 14.62 -4.10
C MET A 199 8.46 13.77 -3.04
N ILE A 200 7.89 12.63 -3.43
CA ILE A 200 7.19 11.71 -2.52
C ILE A 200 8.16 11.08 -1.51
N VAL A 201 9.38 10.74 -1.93
CA VAL A 201 10.43 10.18 -1.05
C VAL A 201 10.98 11.24 -0.09
N SER A 202 11.07 12.50 -0.52
CA SER A 202 11.54 13.60 0.33
C SER A 202 10.64 13.83 1.55
N LEU A 203 9.32 13.69 1.41
CA LEU A 203 8.37 13.95 2.51
C LEU A 203 8.60 13.10 3.79
N PRO A 204 8.66 11.75 3.71
CA PRO A 204 8.89 10.94 4.89
C PRO A 204 10.31 11.08 5.45
N VAL A 205 11.32 11.34 4.59
CA VAL A 205 12.71 11.60 5.02
C VAL A 205 12.83 12.91 5.80
N VAL A 206 12.19 13.98 5.31
CA VAL A 206 12.15 15.29 5.98
C VAL A 206 11.43 15.21 7.32
N ARG A 207 10.46 14.30 7.49
CA ARG A 207 9.76 14.14 8.77
C ARG A 207 10.60 13.43 9.85
N ILE A 208 11.72 12.83 9.48
CA ILE A 208 12.67 12.13 10.37
C ILE A 208 13.83 13.01 10.80
N THR A 209 14.18 14.03 10.01
CA THR A 209 15.30 14.97 10.28
C THR A 209 14.79 16.19 11.02
#